data_AF-N0CNF4-F1
#
_entry.id   AF-N0CNF4-F1
#
_cell.length_a   1.000
_cell.length_b   1.000
_cell.length_c   1.000
_cell.angle_alpha   90.00
_cell.angle_beta   90.00
_cell.angle_gamma   90.00
#
_symmetry.space_group_name_H-M   'P 1'
#
loop_
_entity.id
_entity.type
_entity.pdbx_description
1 polymer ?
#
loop_
_entity_poly.entity_id
_entity_poly.type
_entity_poly.pdbx_seq_one_letter_code
_entity_poly.pdbx_strand_id
1 'polypeptide(L)'
;MTAIKLREHQVAQKAAFRKWAGFPTRPPGPPQGQRGTIVSATGSGKTIMTGASAFGCFPDGRILVVVPTLDLLAQTAQAWRAVGHRAPMAAVCSLENDAVLNSLRVCTTTNPIQLALWARHGSVVVFATYASLVDREPVLMVDDQGIAVGRLFGSQLWPGLHVVLKVGDQFLGCRTGC
;
A
#
# COMPACT_ATOMS: atom_id res chain seq x y z
N MET A 1 -6.65 6.15 -21.68
CA MET A 1 -5.61 6.37 -20.63
C MET A 1 -4.43 5.47 -20.96
N THR A 2 -3.29 6.06 -21.29
CA THR A 2 -2.08 5.34 -21.70
C THR A 2 -1.38 4.79 -20.46
N ALA A 3 -1.30 3.47 -20.32
CA ALA A 3 -0.55 2.84 -19.24
C ALA A 3 0.93 3.23 -19.34
N ILE A 4 1.55 3.57 -18.22
CA ILE A 4 2.97 3.98 -18.18
C ILE A 4 3.85 2.88 -18.78
N LYS A 5 4.64 3.22 -19.81
CA LYS A 5 5.64 2.32 -20.39
C LYS A 5 6.85 2.23 -19.45
N LEU A 6 7.13 1.02 -18.95
CA LEU A 6 8.27 0.77 -18.08
C LEU A 6 9.60 0.85 -18.86
N ARG A 7 10.62 1.41 -18.22
CA ARG A 7 12.01 1.41 -18.72
C ARG A 7 12.63 0.03 -18.52
N GLU A 8 13.69 -0.28 -19.25
CA GLU A 8 14.36 -1.59 -19.22
C GLU A 8 14.74 -2.04 -17.80
N HIS A 9 15.36 -1.15 -17.01
CA HIS A 9 15.72 -1.46 -15.63
C HIS A 9 14.49 -1.75 -14.75
N GLN A 10 13.36 -1.08 -14.99
CA GLN A 10 12.10 -1.32 -14.27
C GLN A 10 11.48 -2.66 -14.69
N VAL A 11 11.59 -3.05 -15.96
CA VAL A 11 11.16 -4.37 -16.45
C VAL A 11 11.97 -5.47 -15.77
N ALA A 12 13.30 -5.33 -15.71
CA ALA A 12 14.17 -6.28 -15.04
C ALA A 12 13.86 -6.40 -13.53
N GLN A 13 13.68 -5.27 -12.84
CA GLN A 13 13.29 -5.28 -11.42
C GLN A 13 11.90 -5.89 -11.20
N LYS A 14 10.94 -5.66 -12.11
CA LYS A 14 9.60 -6.29 -12.06
C LYS A 14 9.68 -7.79 -12.26
N ALA A 15 10.53 -8.27 -13.15
CA ALA A 15 10.77 -9.70 -13.31
C ALA A 15 11.37 -10.32 -12.04
N ALA A 16 12.34 -9.65 -11.41
CA ALA A 16 12.92 -10.09 -10.14
C ALA A 16 11.88 -10.13 -9.01
N PHE A 17 11.04 -9.09 -8.89
CA PHE A 17 9.96 -9.06 -7.93
C PHE A 17 8.94 -10.17 -8.17
N ARG A 18 8.56 -10.42 -9.43
CA ARG A 18 7.63 -11.50 -9.78
C ARG A 18 8.16 -12.88 -9.39
N LYS A 19 9.46 -13.12 -9.59
CA LYS A 19 10.13 -14.35 -9.14
C LYS A 19 10.08 -14.49 -7.61
N TRP A 20 10.41 -13.42 -6.89
CA TRP A 20 10.30 -13.39 -5.42
C TRP A 20 8.86 -13.61 -4.94
N ALA A 21 7.88 -13.00 -5.60
CA ALA A 21 6.46 -13.13 -5.26
C ALA A 21 5.88 -14.53 -5.52
N GLY A 22 6.56 -15.36 -6.33
CA GLY A 22 6.10 -16.70 -6.70
C GLY A 22 4.82 -16.69 -7.54
N PHE A 23 4.73 -15.83 -8.56
CA PHE A 23 3.57 -15.76 -9.47
C PHE A 23 3.87 -16.45 -10.83
N PRO A 24 2.98 -17.28 -11.40
CA PRO A 24 1.56 -17.46 -11.06
C PRO A 24 1.27 -18.57 -10.04
N THR A 25 2.21 -19.50 -9.83
CA THR A 25 2.06 -20.64 -8.92
C THR A 25 2.51 -20.25 -7.51
N ARG A 26 1.54 -19.98 -6.63
CA ARG A 26 1.77 -19.54 -5.25
C ARG A 26 1.92 -20.75 -4.30
N PRO A 27 3.12 -21.16 -3.88
CA PRO A 27 3.26 -22.06 -2.75
C PRO A 27 2.80 -21.36 -1.45
N PRO A 28 2.34 -22.14 -0.44
CA PRO A 28 2.15 -21.62 0.91
C PRO A 28 3.40 -20.86 1.35
N GLY A 29 3.20 -19.64 1.83
CA GLY A 29 4.32 -18.87 2.36
C GLY A 29 4.76 -19.47 3.71
N PRO A 30 5.98 -19.20 4.16
CA PRO A 30 6.34 -19.48 5.55
C PRO A 30 5.33 -18.78 6.50
N PRO A 31 5.03 -19.35 7.68
CA PRO A 31 4.05 -18.80 8.62
C PRO A 31 4.34 -17.34 9.02
N GLN A 32 5.63 -16.99 9.09
CA GLN A 32 6.13 -15.66 9.46
C GLN A 32 6.06 -14.66 8.31
N GLY A 33 5.68 -15.12 7.12
CA GLY A 33 5.67 -14.28 5.94
C GLY A 33 7.01 -14.19 5.21
N GLN A 34 7.00 -13.54 4.04
CA GLN A 34 8.22 -13.29 3.27
C GLN A 34 8.55 -11.81 3.25
N ARG A 35 9.85 -11.51 3.28
CA ARG A 35 10.36 -10.15 3.16
C ARG A 35 11.29 -10.04 1.97
N GLY A 36 11.19 -8.92 1.25
CA GLY A 36 12.04 -8.63 0.10
C GLY A 36 12.34 -7.14 0.03
N THR A 37 13.58 -6.80 -0.31
CA THR A 37 14.01 -5.42 -0.47
C THR A 37 14.41 -5.12 -1.91
N ILE A 38 13.88 -4.04 -2.46
CA ILE A 38 14.32 -3.51 -3.76
C ILE A 38 14.99 -2.16 -3.53
N VAL A 39 16.23 -2.05 -3.99
CA VAL A 39 17.00 -0.80 -3.93
C VAL A 39 17.01 -0.17 -5.32
N SER A 40 16.80 1.14 -5.36
CA SER A 40 16.89 1.91 -6.60
C SER A 40 17.20 3.37 -6.31
N ALA A 41 17.95 4.01 -7.21
CA ALA A 41 18.32 5.42 -7.10
C ALA A 41 17.09 6.35 -6.98
N THR A 42 17.27 7.54 -6.41
CA THR A 42 16.26 8.60 -6.47
C THR A 42 16.01 8.98 -7.93
N GLY A 43 14.77 9.36 -8.27
CA GLY A 43 14.38 9.68 -9.66
C GLY A 43 14.24 8.48 -10.62
N SER A 44 14.59 7.25 -10.24
CA SER A 44 14.50 6.06 -11.11
C SER A 44 13.08 5.52 -11.36
N GLY A 45 12.08 6.11 -10.68
CA GLY A 45 10.68 5.70 -10.76
C GLY A 45 10.28 4.56 -9.82
N LYS A 46 10.83 4.51 -8.59
CA LYS A 46 10.47 3.51 -7.55
C LYS A 46 8.96 3.35 -7.37
N THR A 47 8.21 4.45 -7.35
CA THR A 47 6.75 4.45 -7.17
C THR A 47 6.02 3.77 -8.34
N ILE A 48 6.42 4.07 -9.57
CA ILE A 48 5.84 3.47 -10.79
C ILE A 48 6.18 1.98 -10.83
N MET A 49 7.44 1.64 -10.58
CA MET A 49 7.95 0.27 -10.54
C MET A 49 7.21 -0.58 -9.48
N THR A 50 7.02 0.00 -8.30
CA THR A 50 6.24 -0.59 -7.21
C THR A 50 4.80 -0.84 -7.63
N GLY A 51 4.11 0.19 -8.13
CA GLY A 51 2.73 0.07 -8.60
C GLY A 51 2.59 -0.99 -9.69
N ALA A 52 3.50 -1.03 -10.66
CA ALA A 52 3.44 -1.96 -11.78
C ALA A 52 3.72 -3.42 -11.37
N SER A 53 4.53 -3.60 -10.32
CA SER A 53 4.80 -4.92 -9.73
C SER A 53 3.61 -5.41 -8.93
N ALA A 54 3.02 -4.53 -8.12
CA ALA A 54 1.82 -4.82 -7.34
C ALA A 54 0.63 -5.18 -8.26
N PHE A 55 0.42 -4.39 -9.32
CA PHE A 55 -0.63 -4.63 -10.32
C PHE A 55 -0.52 -6.01 -10.98
N GLY A 56 0.71 -6.44 -11.31
CA GLY A 56 0.95 -7.70 -12.01
C GLY A 56 1.00 -8.94 -11.11
N CYS A 57 1.37 -8.79 -9.84
CA CYS A 57 1.57 -9.93 -8.94
C CYS A 57 0.43 -10.11 -7.92
N PHE A 58 -0.33 -9.06 -7.63
CA PHE A 58 -1.41 -9.06 -6.64
C PHE A 58 -2.67 -8.36 -7.16
N PRO A 59 -3.22 -8.76 -8.32
CA PRO A 59 -4.39 -8.09 -8.93
C PRO A 59 -5.62 -8.13 -8.01
N ASP A 60 -5.81 -9.23 -7.29
CA ASP A 60 -6.92 -9.44 -6.35
C ASP A 60 -6.49 -9.25 -4.87
N GLY A 61 -5.29 -8.70 -4.66
CA GLY A 61 -4.70 -8.57 -3.34
C GLY A 61 -5.19 -7.35 -2.56
N ARG A 62 -5.01 -7.41 -1.24
CA ARG A 62 -5.07 -6.24 -0.35
C ARG A 62 -3.66 -5.75 -0.13
N ILE A 63 -3.41 -4.49 -0.49
CA ILE A 63 -2.08 -3.88 -0.51
C ILE A 63 -2.06 -2.67 0.41
N LEU A 64 -1.14 -2.65 1.36
CA LEU A 64 -0.81 -1.45 2.13
C LEU A 64 0.40 -0.76 1.53
N VAL A 65 0.31 0.54 1.30
CA VAL A 65 1.42 1.38 0.87
C VAL A 65 1.71 2.41 1.96
N VAL A 66 2.93 2.39 2.49
CA VAL A 66 3.36 3.30 3.56
C VAL A 66 4.29 4.36 2.98
N VAL A 67 3.98 5.63 3.24
CA VAL A 67 4.73 6.80 2.75
C VAL A 67 5.14 7.73 3.90
N PRO A 68 6.21 8.52 3.75
CA PRO A 68 6.69 9.46 4.76
C PRO A 68 5.80 10.69 4.95
N THR A 69 5.18 11.19 3.88
CA THR A 69 4.43 12.45 3.90
C THR A 69 3.08 12.30 3.21
N LEU A 70 2.17 13.23 3.51
CA LEU A 70 0.86 13.31 2.88
C LEU A 70 0.94 13.69 1.40
N ASP A 71 1.86 14.59 1.01
CA ASP A 71 2.08 14.91 -0.40
C ASP A 71 2.51 13.69 -1.20
N LEU A 72 3.41 12.86 -0.63
CA LEU A 72 3.84 11.64 -1.29
C LEU A 72 2.72 10.60 -1.35
N LEU A 73 1.75 10.65 -0.43
CA LEU A 73 0.55 9.81 -0.49
C LEU A 73 -0.25 10.11 -1.76
N ALA A 74 -0.60 11.38 -1.96
CA ALA A 74 -1.37 11.82 -3.13
C ALA A 74 -0.63 11.52 -4.44
N GLN A 75 0.67 11.82 -4.51
CA GLN A 75 1.52 11.50 -5.67
C GLN A 75 1.58 9.99 -5.95
N THR A 76 1.65 9.17 -4.88
CA THR A 76 1.69 7.71 -5.03
C THR A 76 0.36 7.17 -5.52
N ALA A 77 -0.78 7.67 -5.01
CA ALA A 77 -2.10 7.30 -5.50
C ALA A 77 -2.28 7.66 -6.99
N GLN A 78 -1.86 8.85 -7.41
CA GLN A 78 -1.87 9.27 -8.82
C GLN A 78 -1.05 8.32 -9.69
N ALA A 79 0.19 8.04 -9.28
CA ALA A 79 1.08 7.14 -10.00
C ALA A 79 0.48 5.74 -10.14
N TRP A 80 -0.18 5.22 -9.10
CA TRP A 80 -0.83 3.91 -9.14
C TRP A 80 -2.02 3.87 -10.10
N ARG A 81 -2.86 4.92 -10.12
CA ARG A 81 -3.92 5.05 -11.14
C ARG A 81 -3.35 5.09 -12.55
N ALA A 82 -2.24 5.83 -12.77
CA ALA A 82 -1.58 5.93 -14.06
C ALA A 82 -0.92 4.62 -14.53
N VAL A 83 -0.44 3.80 -13.59
CA VAL A 83 0.02 2.42 -13.85
C VAL A 83 -1.13 1.51 -14.30
N GLY A 84 -2.36 1.80 -13.89
CA GLY A 84 -3.55 1.04 -14.29
C GLY A 84 -4.36 0.44 -13.14
N HIS A 85 -4.02 0.73 -11.86
CA HIS A 85 -4.79 0.23 -10.73
C HIS A 85 -6.23 0.76 -10.74
N ARG A 86 -7.20 -0.15 -10.81
CA ARG A 86 -8.64 0.16 -10.76
C ARG A 86 -9.33 -0.28 -9.49
N ALA A 87 -8.64 -1.05 -8.64
CA ALA A 87 -9.16 -1.43 -7.33
C ALA A 87 -9.59 -0.19 -6.51
N PRO A 88 -10.56 -0.35 -5.58
CA PRO A 88 -10.82 0.64 -4.55
C PRO A 88 -9.54 1.10 -3.84
N MET A 89 -9.45 2.40 -3.60
CA MET A 89 -8.32 3.02 -2.92
C MET A 89 -8.81 3.74 -1.67
N ALA A 90 -8.13 3.53 -0.56
CA ALA A 90 -8.36 4.25 0.69
C ALA A 90 -7.06 4.93 1.14
N ALA A 91 -7.18 6.10 1.76
CA ALA A 91 -6.08 6.80 2.38
C ALA A 91 -6.38 6.98 3.86
N VAL A 92 -5.43 6.60 4.69
CA VAL A 92 -5.49 6.81 6.12
C VAL A 92 -4.73 8.07 6.45
N CYS A 93 -5.46 9.17 6.56
CA CYS A 93 -4.93 10.49 6.80
C CYS A 93 -6.02 11.43 7.31
N SER A 94 -5.59 12.50 7.98
CA SER A 94 -6.45 13.63 8.40
C SER A 94 -6.64 14.68 7.30
N LEU A 95 -6.21 14.40 6.05
CA LEU A 95 -6.52 15.28 4.93
C LEU A 95 -7.97 15.09 4.54
N GLU A 96 -8.81 16.00 5.00
CA GLU A 96 -10.18 16.10 4.53
C GLU A 96 -10.24 16.86 3.21
N ASN A 97 -11.02 16.33 2.27
CA ASN A 97 -11.39 17.01 1.02
C ASN A 97 -10.22 17.42 0.09
N ASP A 98 -9.12 16.67 0.10
CA ASP A 98 -8.01 16.87 -0.84
C ASP A 98 -8.49 16.69 -2.30
N ALA A 99 -8.33 17.73 -3.11
CA ALA A 99 -8.82 17.76 -4.48
C ALA A 99 -8.21 16.66 -5.37
N VAL A 100 -6.94 16.30 -5.12
CA VAL A 100 -6.25 15.24 -5.85
C VAL A 100 -6.84 13.89 -5.47
N LEU A 101 -6.94 13.56 -4.18
CA LEU A 101 -7.50 12.28 -3.72
C LEU A 101 -8.96 12.09 -4.15
N ASN A 102 -9.76 13.16 -4.08
CA ASN A 102 -11.14 13.16 -4.56
C ASN A 102 -11.23 12.85 -6.07
N SER A 103 -10.40 13.49 -6.89
CA SER A 103 -10.36 13.24 -8.34
C SER A 103 -10.00 11.80 -8.70
N LEU A 104 -9.24 11.11 -7.84
CA LEU A 104 -8.80 9.72 -8.01
C LEU A 104 -9.78 8.71 -7.38
N ARG A 105 -10.87 9.20 -6.77
CA ARG A 105 -11.83 8.43 -5.98
C ARG A 105 -11.14 7.62 -4.88
N VAL A 106 -10.24 8.27 -4.15
CA VAL A 106 -9.58 7.71 -2.97
C VAL A 106 -10.38 8.15 -1.75
N CYS A 107 -10.95 7.21 -1.01
CA CYS A 107 -11.68 7.52 0.21
C CYS A 107 -10.69 7.81 1.35
N THR A 108 -10.82 8.95 2.03
CA THR A 108 -9.99 9.28 3.19
C THR A 108 -10.71 8.91 4.49
N THR A 109 -9.98 8.41 5.48
CA THR A 109 -10.52 8.16 6.82
C THR A 109 -9.42 8.20 7.87
N THR A 110 -9.76 8.64 9.07
CA THR A 110 -8.95 8.44 10.29
C THR A 110 -9.51 7.32 11.17
N ASN A 111 -10.69 6.77 10.82
CA ASN A 111 -11.40 5.78 11.61
C ASN A 111 -11.00 4.34 11.21
N PRO A 112 -10.39 3.56 12.12
CA PRO A 112 -9.95 2.20 11.85
C PRO A 112 -11.10 1.24 11.48
N ILE A 113 -12.29 1.42 12.06
CA ILE A 113 -13.46 0.56 11.79
C ILE A 113 -13.97 0.80 10.36
N GLN A 114 -14.06 2.06 9.95
CA GLN A 114 -14.47 2.42 8.59
C GLN A 114 -13.52 1.83 7.54
N LEU A 115 -12.21 1.92 7.80
CA LEU A 115 -11.20 1.31 6.93
C LEU A 115 -11.35 -0.21 6.86
N ALA A 116 -11.59 -0.88 7.99
CA ALA A 116 -11.81 -2.32 8.02
C ALA A 116 -13.05 -2.74 7.21
N LEU A 117 -14.12 -1.95 7.24
CA LEU A 117 -15.32 -2.19 6.44
C LEU A 117 -15.04 -2.05 4.94
N TRP A 118 -14.28 -1.04 4.52
CA TRP A 118 -13.87 -0.87 3.12
C TRP A 118 -12.94 -1.98 2.64
N ALA A 119 -12.01 -2.42 3.48
CA ALA A 119 -11.04 -3.46 3.16
C ALA A 119 -11.61 -4.90 3.31
N ARG A 120 -12.84 -5.04 3.82
CA ARG A 120 -13.43 -6.34 4.16
C ARG A 120 -13.53 -7.28 2.95
N HIS A 121 -13.87 -6.76 1.77
CA HIS A 121 -14.15 -7.56 0.59
C HIS A 121 -13.34 -7.11 -0.64
N GLY A 122 -12.81 -8.09 -1.37
CA GLY A 122 -12.11 -7.87 -2.64
C GLY A 122 -10.71 -7.25 -2.50
N SER A 123 -10.18 -6.79 -3.63
CA SER A 123 -8.91 -6.08 -3.70
C SER A 123 -9.06 -4.63 -3.23
N VAL A 124 -8.05 -4.15 -2.51
CA VAL A 124 -8.01 -2.76 -2.04
C VAL A 124 -6.56 -2.31 -1.95
N VAL A 125 -6.32 -1.05 -2.29
CA VAL A 125 -5.03 -0.39 -2.02
C VAL A 125 -5.23 0.65 -0.94
N VAL A 126 -4.55 0.47 0.19
CA VAL A 126 -4.62 1.37 1.33
C VAL A 126 -3.31 2.14 1.41
N PHE A 127 -3.37 3.46 1.34
CA PHE A 127 -2.23 4.33 1.57
C PHE A 127 -2.25 4.85 2.99
N ALA A 128 -1.10 4.85 3.67
CA ALA A 128 -0.97 5.37 5.03
C ALA A 128 0.36 6.10 5.20
N THR A 129 0.39 7.07 6.11
CA THR A 129 1.64 7.68 6.57
C THR A 129 2.25 6.88 7.72
N TYR A 130 3.56 6.98 7.98
CA TYR A 130 4.12 6.36 9.19
C TYR A 130 3.50 6.88 10.48
N ALA A 131 3.14 8.18 10.51
CA ALA A 131 2.44 8.77 11.64
C ALA A 131 1.11 8.05 11.96
N SER A 132 0.51 7.41 10.95
CA SER A 132 -0.71 6.62 11.07
C SER A 132 -0.48 5.19 11.56
N LEU A 133 0.76 4.75 11.70
CA LEU A 133 1.11 3.38 12.11
C LEU A 133 1.49 3.26 13.59
N VAL A 134 1.80 4.37 14.26
CA VAL A 134 2.31 4.36 15.64
C VAL A 134 1.15 4.38 16.63
N ASP A 135 1.13 3.43 17.57
CA ASP A 135 0.24 3.45 18.74
C ASP A 135 0.51 4.75 19.53
N ARG A 136 -0.49 5.62 19.62
CA ARG A 136 -0.57 6.52 20.76
C ARG A 136 -1.38 5.77 21.81
N GLU A 137 -0.81 5.55 23.00
CA GLU A 137 -1.57 5.12 24.18
C GLU A 137 -2.83 6.00 24.27
N PRO A 138 -4.04 5.44 24.45
CA PRO A 138 -5.26 6.22 24.51
C PRO A 138 -5.18 7.08 25.76
N VAL A 139 -4.84 8.36 25.59
CA VAL A 139 -5.06 9.35 26.63
C VAL A 139 -6.57 9.39 26.80
N LEU A 140 -7.06 8.86 27.92
CA LEU A 140 -8.45 8.93 28.34
C LEU A 140 -8.81 10.38 28.60
N MET A 141 -8.98 11.19 27.56
CA MET A 141 -9.68 12.47 27.57
C MET A 141 -10.20 12.73 26.16
N VAL A 142 -11.53 12.77 26.07
CA VAL A 142 -12.38 13.60 25.19
C VAL A 142 -11.60 14.33 24.09
N ASP A 143 -11.74 13.80 22.87
CA ASP A 143 -11.39 14.40 21.57
C ASP A 143 -9.89 14.44 21.26
N ASP A 144 -9.40 13.61 20.32
CA ASP A 144 -8.37 13.98 19.30
C ASP A 144 -7.62 12.78 18.65
N GLN A 145 -7.96 12.54 17.38
CA GLN A 145 -7.06 12.31 16.21
C GLN A 145 -5.75 11.51 16.40
N GLY A 146 -5.78 10.35 17.06
CA GLY A 146 -4.69 9.37 17.05
C GLY A 146 -4.97 8.21 16.08
N ILE A 147 -4.29 8.17 14.92
CA ILE A 147 -4.44 7.10 13.93
C ILE A 147 -3.51 5.93 14.31
N ALA A 148 -4.08 4.79 14.75
CA ALA A 148 -3.34 3.56 15.03
C ALA A 148 -3.72 2.44 14.04
N VAL A 149 -3.38 2.60 12.75
CA VAL A 149 -3.61 1.52 11.76
C VAL A 149 -2.63 0.36 11.96
N GLY A 150 -1.49 0.60 12.63
CA GLY A 150 -0.51 -0.44 12.95
C GLY A 150 -1.12 -1.64 13.68
N ARG A 151 -2.07 -1.40 14.59
CA ARG A 151 -2.77 -2.47 15.33
C ARG A 151 -3.78 -3.23 14.48
N LEU A 152 -4.37 -2.57 13.46
CA LEU A 152 -5.18 -3.27 12.47
C LEU A 152 -4.33 -4.17 11.58
N PHE A 153 -3.15 -3.69 11.17
CA PHE A 153 -2.16 -4.41 10.38
C PHE A 153 -1.44 -5.49 11.18
N GLY A 154 -2.16 -6.56 11.52
CA GLY A 154 -1.67 -7.68 12.33
C GLY A 154 -2.75 -8.31 13.22
N SER A 155 -3.90 -7.64 13.37
CA SER A 155 -5.05 -8.17 14.11
C SER A 155 -5.89 -9.15 13.28
N GLN A 156 -6.65 -10.01 13.97
CA GLN A 156 -7.69 -10.88 13.39
C GLN A 156 -8.78 -10.14 12.62
N LEU A 157 -8.85 -8.81 12.70
CA LEU A 157 -9.79 -7.98 11.96
C LEU A 157 -9.39 -7.77 10.49
N TRP A 158 -8.14 -8.09 10.12
CA TRP A 158 -7.61 -7.97 8.75
C TRP A 158 -7.07 -9.29 8.19
N PRO A 159 -7.91 -10.34 8.08
CA PRO A 159 -7.48 -11.60 7.51
C PRO A 159 -7.16 -11.42 6.03
N GLY A 160 -5.93 -11.74 5.62
CA GLY A 160 -5.51 -11.70 4.21
C GLY A 160 -4.99 -10.34 3.72
N LEU A 161 -4.25 -9.58 4.55
CA LEU A 161 -3.29 -8.62 4.01
C LEU A 161 -2.21 -9.40 3.25
N HIS A 162 -2.04 -9.12 1.96
CA HIS A 162 -1.13 -9.91 1.14
C HIS A 162 0.23 -9.25 1.00
N VAL A 163 0.30 -7.91 1.04
CA VAL A 163 1.53 -7.16 0.80
C VAL A 163 1.52 -5.80 1.51
N VAL A 164 2.59 -5.51 2.26
CA VAL A 164 2.96 -4.16 2.70
C VAL A 164 4.11 -3.67 1.84
N LEU A 165 3.97 -2.48 1.26
CA LEU A 165 4.95 -1.82 0.42
C LEU A 165 5.37 -0.49 1.05
N LYS A 166 6.63 -0.40 1.43
CA LYS A 166 7.22 0.84 1.92
C LYS A 166 7.79 1.65 0.76
N VAL A 167 7.38 2.92 0.60
CA VAL A 167 7.91 3.82 -0.43
C VAL A 167 8.80 4.87 0.24
N GLY A 168 10.12 4.79 -0.03
CA GLY A 168 11.19 5.60 0.58
C GLY A 168 12.57 5.10 0.11
N ASP A 169 13.64 5.31 0.90
CA ASP A 169 15.00 4.86 0.54
C ASP A 169 15.16 3.34 0.43
N GLN A 170 14.22 2.58 0.98
CA GLN A 170 14.18 1.13 0.88
C GLN A 170 12.73 0.69 0.63
N PHE A 171 12.54 -0.06 -0.45
CA PHE A 171 11.30 -0.77 -0.69
C PHE A 171 11.31 -2.05 0.13
N LEU A 172 10.43 -2.19 1.12
CA LEU A 172 10.25 -3.43 1.87
C LEU A 172 8.89 -4.01 1.50
N GLY A 173 8.89 -5.18 0.87
CA GLY A 173 7.71 -6.02 0.71
C GLY A 173 7.58 -6.91 1.93
N CYS A 174 6.50 -6.81 2.72
CA CYS A 174 6.17 -7.80 3.75
C CYS A 174 4.91 -8.56 3.34
N ARG A 175 5.03 -9.88 3.17
CA ARG A 175 3.93 -10.80 2.90
C ARG A 175 3.55 -11.48 4.20
N THR A 176 2.34 -11.33 4.73
CA THR A 176 1.88 -12.12 5.90
C THR A 176 1.16 -13.39 5.44
N GLY A 177 1.42 -14.52 6.12
CA GLY A 177 0.84 -15.83 5.80
C GLY A 177 -0.68 -15.84 5.95
N CYS A 178 -1.34 -16.66 5.12
CA CYS A 178 -2.68 -17.17 5.40
C CYS A 178 -2.53 -18.36 6.36
#